data_AF-A0AAD1CFN4-F1
#
_entry.id   AF-A0AAD1CFN4-F1
#
_cell.length_a   1.000
_cell.length_b   1.000
_cell.length_c   1.000
_cell.angle_alpha   90.00
_cell.angle_beta   90.00
_cell.angle_gamma   90.00
#
_symmetry.space_group_name_H-M   'P 1'
#
loop_
_entity.id
_entity.type
_entity.pdbx_description
1 polymer ?
#
loop_
_entity_poly.entity_id
_entity_poly.type
_entity_poly.pdbx_seq_one_letter_code
_entity_poly.pdbx_strand_id
1 'polypeptide(L)'
;MVASIIKLTIASPRPFYIIPALQKVAASGYGFPSGHTLMALVLWSFIGIQVYRYIKVHNPSAQLTRWRVGIISTVVLFSLSQAVARVWYGVHFISDTVASLVIGSVMIAGFMLWINLDKHNLTRCMTNKWFWLNVTVAFGLIAGTTQAPDHIYLFSCVLAIFLINDYVPRQYQRLNLRYLLGLITCLLIGCSVILYSGYMLINLSNVSLIVLAIRSITIVVLITWILGCSSWFYRHTCSSSAHVQQAN
;
A
#
# COMPACT_ATOMS: atom_id res chain seq x y z
N MET A 1 -6.03 4.86 -7.76
CA MET A 1 -7.35 4.49 -8.32
C MET A 1 -8.43 5.51 -8.00
N VAL A 2 -8.92 5.62 -6.74
CA VAL A 2 -10.01 6.58 -6.39
C VAL A 2 -9.69 8.01 -6.84
N ALA A 3 -8.51 8.53 -6.48
CA ALA A 3 -8.09 9.88 -6.89
C ALA A 3 -8.05 10.04 -8.41
N SER A 4 -7.57 9.03 -9.13
CA SER A 4 -7.43 9.06 -10.59
C SER A 4 -8.78 9.06 -11.28
N ILE A 5 -9.75 8.29 -10.77
CA ILE A 5 -11.13 8.29 -11.28
C ILE A 5 -11.78 9.67 -11.06
N ILE A 6 -11.66 10.23 -9.85
CA ILE A 6 -12.22 11.56 -9.56
C ILE A 6 -11.55 12.66 -10.40
N LYS A 7 -10.24 12.54 -10.65
CA LYS A 7 -9.53 13.46 -11.55
C LYS A 7 -10.11 13.45 -12.96
N LEU A 8 -10.42 12.27 -13.49
CA LEU A 8 -11.00 12.12 -14.82
C LEU A 8 -12.44 12.65 -14.89
N THR A 9 -13.20 12.59 -13.79
CA THR A 9 -14.59 13.09 -13.77
C THR A 9 -14.68 14.60 -13.60
N ILE A 10 -13.83 15.21 -12.77
CA ILE A 10 -13.91 16.64 -12.46
C ILE A 10 -13.07 17.49 -13.41
N ALA A 11 -11.98 16.95 -13.94
CA ALA A 11 -11.13 17.59 -14.94
C ALA A 11 -10.66 19.03 -14.57
N SER A 12 -10.46 19.31 -13.28
CA SER A 12 -10.09 20.66 -12.82
C SER A 12 -8.68 21.08 -13.28
N PRO A 13 -8.52 22.32 -13.81
CA PRO A 13 -7.21 22.86 -14.15
C PRO A 13 -6.36 23.12 -12.90
N ARG A 14 -5.04 23.13 -13.08
CA ARG A 14 -4.05 23.40 -12.01
C ARG A 14 -3.69 24.89 -11.92
N PRO A 15 -3.19 25.36 -10.75
CA PRO A 15 -2.83 26.77 -10.55
C PRO A 15 -1.79 27.31 -11.55
N PHE A 16 -0.83 26.47 -11.97
CA PHE A 16 0.22 26.89 -12.91
C PHE A 16 -0.28 27.23 -14.31
N TYR A 17 -1.49 26.78 -14.69
CA TYR A 17 -2.09 27.22 -15.96
C TYR A 17 -2.51 28.69 -15.92
N ILE A 18 -2.77 29.23 -14.74
CA ILE A 18 -3.11 30.65 -14.54
C ILE A 18 -1.82 31.46 -14.30
N ILE A 19 -0.91 30.95 -13.46
CA ILE A 19 0.34 31.63 -13.11
C ILE A 19 1.51 30.64 -13.24
N PRO A 20 2.17 30.56 -14.42
CA PRO A 20 3.24 29.59 -14.68
C PRO A 20 4.43 29.67 -13.72
N ALA A 21 4.73 30.87 -13.21
CA ALA A 21 5.81 31.12 -12.25
C ALA A 21 5.65 30.37 -10.91
N LEU A 22 4.46 29.87 -10.60
CA LEU A 22 4.21 29.10 -9.38
C LEU A 22 4.70 27.64 -9.47
N GLN A 23 4.97 27.12 -10.67
CA GLN A 23 5.33 25.72 -10.86
C GLN A 23 6.78 25.44 -10.45
N LYS A 24 6.98 25.02 -9.19
CA LYS A 24 8.30 24.62 -8.68
C LYS A 24 8.65 23.16 -9.01
N VAL A 25 7.67 22.34 -9.38
CA VAL A 25 7.84 20.91 -9.67
C VAL A 25 7.04 20.51 -10.91
N ALA A 26 7.62 19.67 -11.76
CA ALA A 26 6.93 19.12 -12.92
C ALA A 26 5.71 18.30 -12.49
N ALA A 27 4.52 18.68 -12.98
CA ALA A 27 3.29 17.96 -12.69
C ALA A 27 2.36 18.00 -13.90
N SER A 28 1.91 16.83 -14.35
CA SER A 28 1.02 16.66 -15.50
C SER A 28 -0.40 16.23 -15.08
N GLY A 29 -1.38 16.45 -15.96
CA GLY A 29 -2.78 16.07 -15.77
C GLY A 29 -3.56 16.95 -14.78
N TYR A 30 -4.77 16.51 -14.41
CA TYR A 30 -5.72 17.30 -13.61
C TYR A 30 -5.28 17.55 -12.16
N GLY A 31 -5.68 18.71 -11.63
CA GLY A 31 -5.34 19.20 -10.30
C GLY A 31 -6.18 18.60 -9.18
N PHE A 32 -7.48 18.48 -9.40
CA PHE A 32 -8.41 18.04 -8.36
C PHE A 32 -8.70 16.54 -8.43
N PRO A 33 -8.64 15.76 -7.32
CA PRO A 33 -8.09 16.09 -6.00
C PRO A 33 -6.57 15.85 -5.91
N SER A 34 -5.93 16.35 -4.85
CA SER A 34 -4.50 16.11 -4.59
C SER A 34 -4.23 14.65 -4.19
N GLY A 35 -3.69 13.86 -5.12
CA GLY A 35 -3.39 12.44 -4.89
C GLY A 35 -2.35 12.20 -3.79
N HIS A 36 -1.34 13.05 -3.67
CA HIS A 36 -0.31 12.93 -2.63
C HIS A 36 -0.87 13.20 -1.23
N THR A 37 -1.74 14.20 -1.10
CA THR A 37 -2.40 14.52 0.18
C THR A 37 -3.33 13.39 0.61
N LEU A 38 -4.12 12.86 -0.34
CA LEU A 38 -5.01 11.72 -0.09
C LEU A 38 -4.22 10.47 0.33
N MET A 39 -3.14 10.15 -0.40
CA MET A 39 -2.30 8.99 -0.12
C MET A 39 -1.61 9.10 1.23
N ALA A 40 -1.08 10.29 1.58
CA ALA A 40 -0.48 10.52 2.90
C ALA A 40 -1.49 10.27 4.02
N LEU A 41 -2.70 10.84 3.92
CA LEU A 41 -3.72 10.65 4.95
C LEU A 41 -4.12 9.18 5.12
N VAL A 42 -4.39 8.47 4.03
CA VAL A 42 -4.79 7.06 4.08
C VAL A 42 -3.66 6.17 4.62
N LEU A 43 -2.43 6.36 4.14
CA LEU A 43 -1.28 5.56 4.56
C LEU A 43 -0.96 5.76 6.04
N TRP A 44 -0.81 7.01 6.48
CA TRP A 44 -0.47 7.31 7.88
C TRP A 44 -1.59 6.89 8.82
N SER A 45 -2.85 7.06 8.43
CA SER A 45 -3.99 6.59 9.24
C SER A 45 -4.03 5.08 9.34
N PHE A 46 -3.76 4.35 8.24
CA PHE A 46 -3.69 2.90 8.26
C PHE A 46 -2.60 2.40 9.21
N ILE A 47 -1.38 2.95 9.11
CA ILE A 47 -0.28 2.63 10.02
C ILE A 47 -0.67 2.95 11.46
N GLY A 48 -1.22 4.14 11.71
CA GLY A 48 -1.68 4.57 13.04
C GLY A 48 -2.71 3.62 13.65
N ILE A 49 -3.67 3.15 12.85
CA ILE A 49 -4.67 2.16 13.29
C ILE A 49 -3.99 0.84 13.69
N GLN A 50 -3.05 0.33 12.89
CA GLN A 50 -2.36 -0.93 13.23
C GLN A 50 -1.47 -0.80 14.47
N VAL A 51 -0.74 0.31 14.61
CA VAL A 51 0.07 0.61 15.79
C VAL A 51 -0.81 0.68 17.04
N TYR A 52 -1.94 1.39 16.96
CA TYR A 52 -2.88 1.48 18.08
C TYR A 52 -3.43 0.10 18.48
N ARG A 53 -3.80 -0.73 17.50
CA ARG A 53 -4.27 -2.11 17.77
C ARG A 53 -3.20 -2.97 18.41
N TYR A 54 -1.96 -2.87 17.94
CA TYR A 54 -0.83 -3.61 18.50
C TYR A 54 -0.56 -3.22 19.96
N ILE A 55 -0.51 -1.92 20.26
CA ILE A 55 -0.32 -1.42 21.63
C ILE A 55 -1.46 -1.89 22.54
N LYS A 56 -2.71 -1.81 22.07
CA LYS A 56 -3.88 -2.26 22.83
C LYS A 56 -3.82 -3.74 23.23
N VAL A 57 -3.28 -4.60 22.35
CA VAL A 57 -3.17 -6.04 22.61
C VAL A 57 -2.01 -6.36 23.56
N HIS A 58 -0.84 -5.72 23.37
CA HIS A 58 0.36 -6.08 24.13
C HIS A 58 0.55 -5.29 25.43
N ASN A 59 -0.09 -4.14 25.60
CA ASN A 59 0.04 -3.29 26.78
C ASN A 59 -1.34 -2.74 27.23
N PRO A 60 -2.23 -3.59 27.76
CA PRO A 60 -3.57 -3.16 28.17
C PRO A 60 -3.58 -2.17 29.35
N SER A 61 -2.51 -2.13 30.14
CA SER A 61 -2.33 -1.19 31.27
C SER A 61 -1.79 0.19 30.85
N ALA A 62 -1.34 0.34 29.60
CA ALA A 62 -0.85 1.62 29.11
C ALA A 62 -1.99 2.65 29.04
N GLN A 63 -1.67 3.92 29.30
CA GLN A 63 -2.61 5.03 29.18
C GLN A 63 -3.01 5.24 27.70
N LEU A 64 -3.95 4.42 27.24
CA LEU A 64 -4.33 4.24 25.83
C LEU A 64 -4.75 5.57 25.18
N THR A 65 -5.30 6.49 25.98
CA THR A 65 -5.64 7.85 25.58
C THR A 65 -4.42 8.65 25.12
N ARG A 66 -3.29 8.57 25.83
CA ARG A 66 -2.05 9.29 25.46
C ARG A 66 -1.49 8.79 24.13
N TRP A 67 -1.44 7.47 23.95
CA TRP A 67 -1.03 6.86 22.68
C TRP A 67 -1.96 7.21 21.54
N ARG A 68 -3.28 7.19 21.78
CA ARG A 68 -4.27 7.59 20.78
C ARG A 68 -4.06 9.04 20.33
N VAL A 69 -3.88 9.96 21.27
CA VAL A 69 -3.63 11.38 20.97
C VAL A 69 -2.32 11.54 20.21
N GLY A 70 -1.24 10.87 20.64
CA GLY A 70 0.04 10.92 19.94
C GLY A 70 -0.04 10.42 18.50
N ILE A 71 -0.69 9.27 18.27
CA ILE A 71 -0.88 8.70 16.93
C ILE A 71 -1.70 9.64 16.04
N ILE A 72 -2.83 10.14 16.53
CA ILE A 72 -3.68 11.07 15.76
C ILE A 72 -2.90 12.34 15.42
N SER A 73 -2.16 12.90 16.39
CA SER A 73 -1.36 14.09 16.18
C SER A 73 -0.31 13.89 15.08
N THR A 74 0.39 12.75 15.08
CA THR A 74 1.37 12.40 14.04
C THR A 74 0.73 12.26 12.66
N VAL A 75 -0.43 11.57 12.58
CA VAL A 75 -1.17 11.41 11.33
C VAL A 75 -1.60 12.75 10.76
N VAL A 76 -2.17 13.62 11.61
CA VAL A 76 -2.60 14.96 11.22
C VAL A 76 -1.40 15.80 10.77
N LEU A 77 -0.32 15.81 11.55
CA LEU A 77 0.89 16.57 11.26
C LEU A 77 1.50 16.19 9.91
N PHE A 78 1.69 14.90 9.63
CA PHE A 78 2.25 14.47 8.34
C PHE A 78 1.30 14.72 7.17
N SER A 79 0.00 14.54 7.35
CA SER A 79 -0.99 14.77 6.30
C SER A 79 -1.09 16.26 5.95
N LEU A 80 -1.13 17.13 6.95
CA LEU A 80 -1.12 18.59 6.78
C LEU A 80 0.20 19.08 6.19
N SER A 81 1.35 18.54 6.64
CA SER A 81 2.65 18.90 6.07
C SER A 81 2.70 18.60 4.57
N GLN A 82 2.13 17.47 4.13
CA GLN A 82 2.05 17.13 2.72
C GLN A 82 1.07 18.04 1.96
N ALA A 83 -0.07 18.42 2.56
CA ALA A 83 -1.01 19.37 1.97
C ALA A 83 -0.33 20.74 1.73
N VAL A 84 0.33 21.28 2.76
CA VAL A 84 1.05 22.56 2.69
C VAL A 84 2.16 22.51 1.65
N ALA A 85 2.95 21.43 1.61
CA ALA A 85 4.00 21.27 0.62
C ALA A 85 3.45 21.36 -0.82
N ARG A 86 2.28 20.77 -1.09
CA ARG A 86 1.67 20.78 -2.43
C ARG A 86 1.13 22.15 -2.84
N VAL A 87 0.61 22.92 -1.89
CA VAL A 87 0.23 24.33 -2.12
C VAL A 87 1.48 25.19 -2.33
N TRP A 88 2.53 24.98 -1.51
CA TRP A 88 3.79 25.72 -1.62
C TRP A 88 4.54 25.50 -2.94
N TYR A 89 4.45 24.30 -3.50
CA TYR A 89 4.99 23.98 -4.83
C TYR A 89 4.14 24.52 -5.99
N GLY A 90 3.01 25.16 -5.71
CA GLY A 90 2.14 25.79 -6.71
C GLY A 90 1.42 24.81 -7.64
N VAL A 91 1.39 23.52 -7.27
CA VAL A 91 0.84 22.45 -8.13
C VAL A 91 -0.63 22.14 -7.85
N HIS A 92 -1.18 22.63 -6.74
CA HIS A 92 -2.54 22.39 -6.26
C HIS A 92 -3.11 23.63 -5.56
N PHE A 93 -4.41 23.85 -5.69
CA PHE A 93 -5.12 24.84 -4.86
C PHE A 93 -5.32 24.31 -3.44
N ILE A 94 -5.59 25.22 -2.49
CA ILE A 94 -5.95 24.85 -1.12
C ILE A 94 -7.21 23.96 -1.13
N SER A 95 -8.20 24.29 -1.97
CA SER A 95 -9.42 23.49 -2.18
C SER A 95 -9.13 22.04 -2.56
N ASP A 96 -8.14 21.79 -3.44
CA ASP A 96 -7.76 20.44 -3.88
C ASP A 96 -7.22 19.61 -2.71
N THR A 97 -6.48 20.25 -1.80
CA THR A 97 -5.89 19.59 -0.63
C THR A 97 -6.94 19.32 0.45
N VAL A 98 -7.84 20.27 0.70
CA VAL A 98 -8.95 20.12 1.67
C VAL A 98 -9.90 19.01 1.21
N ALA A 99 -10.28 18.99 -0.07
CA ALA A 99 -11.13 17.93 -0.60
C ALA A 99 -10.48 16.54 -0.48
N SER A 100 -9.17 16.43 -0.73
CA SER A 100 -8.44 15.18 -0.50
C SER A 100 -8.47 14.73 0.95
N LEU A 101 -8.39 15.64 1.92
CA LEU A 101 -8.48 15.31 3.34
C LEU A 101 -9.88 14.80 3.68
N VAL A 102 -10.93 15.43 3.16
CA VAL A 102 -12.32 14.99 3.36
C VAL A 102 -12.53 13.60 2.76
N ILE A 103 -12.17 13.38 1.49
CA ILE A 103 -12.30 12.08 0.82
C ILE A 103 -11.52 10.99 1.59
N GLY A 104 -10.29 11.27 1.98
CA GLY A 104 -9.47 10.33 2.74
C GLY A 104 -10.07 10.00 4.10
N SER A 105 -10.62 10.99 4.80
CA SER A 105 -11.29 10.77 6.09
C SER A 105 -12.52 9.85 5.96
N VAL A 106 -13.32 10.00 4.89
CA VAL A 106 -14.45 9.12 4.60
C VAL A 106 -13.98 7.69 4.32
N MET A 107 -12.92 7.52 3.54
CA MET A 107 -12.33 6.20 3.28
C MET A 107 -11.86 5.51 4.57
N ILE A 108 -11.18 6.25 5.45
CA ILE A 108 -10.70 5.73 6.73
C ILE A 108 -11.86 5.41 7.67
N ALA A 109 -12.89 6.26 7.71
CA ALA A 109 -14.09 6.02 8.51
C ALA A 109 -14.81 4.75 8.06
N GLY A 110 -14.99 4.55 6.75
CA GLY A 110 -15.56 3.32 6.19
C GLY A 110 -14.71 2.08 6.52
N PHE A 111 -13.38 2.20 6.43
CA PHE A 111 -12.47 1.12 6.81
C PHE A 111 -12.55 0.78 8.31
N MET A 112 -12.61 1.79 9.18
CA MET A 112 -12.76 1.58 10.62
C MET A 112 -14.12 0.97 10.97
N LEU A 113 -15.20 1.40 10.31
CA LEU A 113 -16.53 0.82 10.48
C LEU A 113 -16.50 -0.66 10.12
N TRP A 114 -15.91 -1.00 8.97
CA TRP A 114 -15.78 -2.40 8.54
C TRP A 114 -15.00 -3.26 9.55
N ILE A 115 -13.87 -2.76 10.06
CA ILE A 115 -13.08 -3.47 11.09
C ILE A 115 -13.88 -3.66 12.38
N ASN A 116 -14.63 -2.64 12.80
CA ASN A 116 -15.33 -2.66 14.08
C ASN A 116 -16.59 -3.52 14.06
N LEU A 117 -17.30 -3.56 12.92
CA LEU A 117 -18.50 -4.38 12.75
C LEU A 117 -18.17 -5.88 12.79
N ASP A 118 -17.12 -6.32 12.08
CA ASP A 118 -16.77 -7.75 12.04
C ASP A 118 -15.26 -8.00 12.03
N LYS A 119 -14.65 -7.95 13.21
CA LYS A 119 -13.20 -8.22 13.37
C LYS A 119 -12.76 -9.56 12.79
N HIS A 120 -13.61 -10.59 12.84
CA HIS A 120 -13.32 -11.91 12.31
C HIS A 120 -13.50 -12.01 10.79
N ASN A 121 -14.37 -11.18 10.18
CA ASN A 121 -14.59 -11.21 8.74
C ASN A 121 -13.39 -10.66 7.97
N LEU A 122 -12.70 -9.62 8.46
CA LEU A 122 -11.54 -9.08 7.73
C LEU A 122 -10.43 -10.13 7.56
N THR A 123 -10.06 -10.83 8.65
CA THR A 123 -9.05 -11.90 8.58
C THR A 123 -9.53 -13.07 7.72
N ARG A 124 -10.81 -13.42 7.77
CA ARG A 124 -11.40 -14.45 6.92
C ARG A 124 -11.40 -14.05 5.43
N CYS A 125 -11.74 -12.82 5.11
CA CYS A 125 -11.67 -12.28 3.75
C CYS A 125 -10.22 -12.27 3.24
N MET A 126 -9.28 -11.75 4.05
CA MET A 126 -7.86 -11.66 3.66
C MET A 126 -7.19 -13.03 3.47
N THR A 127 -7.68 -14.09 4.12
CA THR A 127 -7.16 -15.46 3.94
C THR A 127 -7.89 -16.23 2.83
N ASN A 128 -9.06 -15.75 2.39
CA ASN A 128 -9.86 -16.42 1.39
C ASN A 128 -9.36 -16.11 -0.03
N LYS A 129 -8.93 -17.15 -0.75
CA LYS A 129 -8.48 -17.04 -2.14
C LYS A 129 -9.54 -16.44 -3.06
N TRP A 130 -10.81 -16.80 -2.86
CA TRP A 130 -11.92 -16.31 -3.69
C TRP A 130 -12.16 -14.81 -3.50
N PHE A 131 -11.90 -14.28 -2.30
CA PHE A 131 -11.96 -12.84 -2.08
C PHE A 131 -10.90 -12.14 -2.94
N TRP A 132 -9.65 -12.59 -2.90
CA TRP A 132 -8.58 -12.02 -3.72
C TRP A 132 -8.80 -12.18 -5.23
N LEU A 133 -9.43 -13.29 -5.67
CA LEU A 133 -9.83 -13.45 -7.07
C LEU A 133 -10.84 -12.37 -7.48
N ASN A 134 -11.90 -12.15 -6.69
CA ASN A 134 -12.90 -11.12 -6.97
C ASN A 134 -12.28 -9.72 -7.00
N VAL A 135 -11.38 -9.41 -6.06
CA VAL A 135 -10.65 -8.14 -6.05
C VAL A 135 -9.77 -8.01 -7.29
N THR A 136 -9.07 -9.07 -7.70
CA THR A 136 -8.23 -9.09 -8.91
C THR A 136 -9.06 -8.82 -10.16
N VAL A 137 -10.21 -9.48 -10.31
CA VAL A 137 -11.13 -9.28 -11.44
C VAL A 137 -11.66 -7.84 -11.46
N ALA A 138 -12.11 -7.31 -10.32
CA ALA A 138 -12.61 -5.94 -10.23
C ALA A 138 -11.54 -4.91 -10.61
N PHE A 139 -10.32 -5.06 -10.11
CA PHE A 139 -9.21 -4.17 -10.47
C PHE A 139 -8.79 -4.34 -11.94
N GLY A 140 -8.87 -5.55 -12.50
CA GLY A 140 -8.61 -5.81 -13.91
C GLY A 140 -9.61 -5.11 -14.83
N LEU A 141 -10.90 -5.16 -14.51
CA LEU A 141 -11.95 -4.44 -15.26
C LEU A 141 -11.74 -2.92 -15.20
N ILE A 142 -11.37 -2.38 -14.03
CA ILE A 142 -11.11 -0.95 -13.88
C ILE A 142 -9.83 -0.54 -14.62
N ALA A 143 -8.77 -1.34 -14.56
CA ALA A 143 -7.54 -1.08 -15.31
C ALA A 143 -7.79 -1.11 -16.82
N GLY A 144 -8.60 -2.06 -17.32
CA GLY A 144 -8.97 -2.16 -18.73
C GLY A 144 -9.78 -0.98 -19.24
N THR A 145 -10.72 -0.47 -18.43
CA THR A 145 -11.58 0.68 -18.82
C THR A 145 -10.85 2.03 -18.73
N THR A 146 -9.97 2.21 -17.75
CA THR A 146 -9.31 3.50 -17.50
C THR A 146 -8.01 3.70 -18.26
N GLN A 147 -7.40 2.62 -18.79
CA GLN A 147 -6.16 2.64 -19.58
C GLN A 147 -4.98 3.37 -18.92
N ALA A 148 -5.02 3.57 -17.59
CA ALA A 148 -3.98 4.26 -16.84
C ALA A 148 -2.90 3.25 -16.38
N PRO A 149 -1.60 3.50 -16.62
CA PRO A 149 -0.51 2.61 -16.20
C PRO A 149 -0.53 2.27 -14.70
N ASP A 150 -0.85 3.25 -13.86
CA ASP A 150 -0.90 3.06 -12.39
C ASP A 150 -1.94 2.02 -11.97
N HIS A 151 -3.03 1.89 -12.72
CA HIS A 151 -4.09 0.92 -12.41
C HIS A 151 -3.68 -0.50 -12.80
N ILE A 152 -2.89 -0.64 -13.87
CA ILE A 152 -2.30 -1.91 -14.28
C ILE A 152 -1.29 -2.39 -13.23
N TYR A 153 -0.47 -1.49 -12.68
CA TYR A 153 0.44 -1.84 -11.59
C TYR A 153 -0.30 -2.30 -10.33
N LEU A 154 -1.40 -1.63 -9.95
CA LEU A 154 -2.24 -2.07 -8.83
C LEU A 154 -2.87 -3.44 -9.10
N PHE A 155 -3.37 -3.67 -10.33
CA PHE A 155 -3.87 -4.99 -10.74
C PHE A 155 -2.79 -6.07 -10.61
N SER A 156 -1.57 -5.82 -11.08
CA SER A 156 -0.42 -6.72 -10.92
C SER A 156 -0.11 -7.03 -9.46
N CYS A 157 -0.20 -6.04 -8.57
CA CYS A 157 -0.03 -6.25 -7.14
C CYS A 157 -1.07 -7.21 -6.56
N VAL A 158 -2.35 -6.97 -6.85
CA VAL A 158 -3.44 -7.81 -6.34
C VAL A 158 -3.38 -9.22 -6.93
N LEU A 159 -3.05 -9.33 -8.22
CA LEU A 159 -2.84 -10.62 -8.89
C LEU A 159 -1.72 -11.44 -8.21
N ALA A 160 -0.59 -10.81 -7.89
CA ALA A 160 0.50 -11.46 -7.18
C ALA A 160 0.07 -11.98 -5.80
N ILE A 161 -0.70 -11.19 -5.05
CA ILE A 161 -1.27 -11.61 -3.76
C ILE A 161 -2.20 -12.81 -3.95
N PHE A 162 -3.07 -12.79 -4.96
CA PHE A 162 -3.96 -13.91 -5.28
C PHE A 162 -3.18 -15.19 -5.58
N LEU A 163 -2.12 -15.11 -6.40
CA LEU A 163 -1.31 -16.26 -6.81
C LEU A 163 -0.59 -16.91 -5.63
N ILE A 164 -0.05 -16.11 -4.71
CA ILE A 164 0.74 -16.61 -3.56
C ILE A 164 -0.12 -16.94 -2.33
N ASN A 165 -1.41 -16.57 -2.30
CA ASN A 165 -2.27 -16.66 -1.12
C ASN A 165 -2.28 -18.05 -0.45
N ASP A 166 -2.29 -19.13 -1.23
CA ASP A 166 -2.31 -20.50 -0.70
C ASP A 166 -0.98 -20.91 -0.02
N TYR A 167 0.11 -20.25 -0.41
CA TYR A 167 1.43 -20.48 0.16
C TYR A 167 1.64 -19.75 1.50
N VAL A 168 0.88 -18.69 1.76
CA VAL A 168 1.05 -17.87 2.98
C VAL A 168 0.60 -18.65 4.23
N PRO A 169 1.47 -18.78 5.27
CA PRO A 169 1.10 -19.46 6.50
C PRO A 169 0.04 -18.67 7.25
N ARG A 170 -0.97 -19.37 7.77
CA ARG A 170 -2.10 -18.75 8.50
C ARG A 170 -1.81 -18.49 9.98
N GLN A 171 -0.76 -19.09 10.51
CA GLN A 171 -0.28 -18.88 11.88
C GLN A 171 1.16 -18.39 11.82
N TYR A 172 1.37 -17.19 12.36
CA TYR A 172 2.71 -16.60 12.48
C TYR A 172 3.26 -16.87 13.87
N GLN A 173 4.32 -17.68 13.94
CA GLN A 173 5.13 -17.83 15.15
C GLN A 173 6.22 -16.75 15.20
N ARG A 174 6.68 -16.40 16.40
CA ARG A 174 7.85 -15.52 16.54
C ARG A 174 9.07 -16.21 15.94
N LEU A 175 9.76 -15.51 15.04
CA LEU A 175 11.04 -15.97 14.49
C LEU A 175 12.16 -15.75 15.50
N ASN A 176 13.07 -16.72 15.60
CA ASN A 176 14.34 -16.52 16.30
C ASN A 176 15.19 -15.48 15.55
N LEU A 177 16.07 -14.78 16.28
CA LEU A 177 16.91 -13.72 15.73
C LEU A 177 17.70 -14.17 14.48
N ARG A 178 18.22 -15.41 14.46
CA ARG A 178 18.95 -15.96 13.30
C ARG A 178 18.08 -16.04 12.04
N TYR A 179 16.86 -16.56 12.16
CA TYR A 179 15.92 -16.65 11.04
C TYR A 179 15.37 -15.28 10.64
N LEU A 180 15.20 -14.36 11.60
CA LEU A 180 14.82 -12.98 11.30
C LEU A 180 15.90 -12.26 10.50
N LEU A 181 17.16 -12.38 10.90
CA LEU A 181 18.29 -11.81 10.16
C LEU A 181 18.41 -12.44 8.77
N GLY A 182 18.28 -13.77 8.66
CA GLY A 182 18.26 -14.47 7.37
C GLY A 182 17.11 -14.05 6.46
N LEU A 183 15.92 -13.80 7.02
CA LEU A 183 14.78 -13.27 6.27
C LEU A 183 15.07 -11.86 5.76
N ILE A 184 15.57 -10.96 6.61
CA ILE A 184 15.88 -9.58 6.24
C ILE A 184 16.93 -9.55 5.12
N THR A 185 18.02 -10.32 5.24
CA THR A 185 19.06 -10.37 4.22
C THR A 185 18.53 -10.94 2.90
N CYS A 186 17.75 -12.02 2.94
CA CYS A 186 17.15 -12.62 1.74
C CYS A 186 16.16 -11.67 1.04
N LEU A 187 15.36 -10.93 1.81
CA LEU A 187 14.46 -9.91 1.27
C LEU A 187 15.25 -8.76 0.62
N LEU A 188 16.28 -8.24 1.29
CA LEU A 188 17.08 -7.12 0.75
C LEU A 188 17.81 -7.51 -0.54
N ILE A 189 18.46 -8.68 -0.56
CA ILE A 189 19.18 -9.16 -1.74
C ILE A 189 18.20 -9.40 -2.89
N GLY A 190 17.13 -10.17 -2.65
CA GLY A 190 16.16 -10.51 -3.69
C GLY A 190 15.42 -9.31 -4.25
N CYS A 191 14.98 -8.37 -3.39
CA CYS A 191 14.35 -7.14 -3.87
C CYS A 191 15.32 -6.30 -4.71
N SER A 192 16.59 -6.20 -4.29
CA SER A 192 17.61 -5.44 -5.04
C SER A 192 17.85 -6.05 -6.42
N VAL A 193 17.97 -7.37 -6.52
CA VAL A 193 18.18 -8.07 -7.80
C VAL A 193 16.96 -7.91 -8.73
N ILE A 194 15.75 -8.10 -8.21
CA ILE A 194 14.51 -7.97 -9.01
C ILE A 194 14.30 -6.54 -9.51
N LEU A 195 14.55 -5.53 -8.66
CA LEU A 195 14.43 -4.12 -9.06
C LEU A 195 15.52 -3.72 -10.06
N TYR A 196 16.75 -4.16 -9.85
CA TYR A 196 17.87 -3.88 -10.75
C TYR A 196 17.67 -4.51 -12.13
N SER A 197 17.30 -5.80 -12.18
CA SER A 197 16.99 -6.50 -13.43
C SER A 197 15.82 -5.86 -14.17
N GLY A 198 14.74 -5.51 -13.46
CA GLY A 198 13.61 -4.77 -14.05
C GLY A 198 14.03 -3.42 -14.62
N TYR A 199 14.85 -2.66 -13.89
CA TYR A 199 15.39 -1.38 -14.36
C TYR A 199 16.26 -1.52 -15.63
N MET A 200 17.14 -2.52 -15.66
CA MET A 200 17.97 -2.81 -16.83
C MET A 200 17.13 -3.17 -18.05
N LEU A 201 16.13 -4.05 -17.90
CA LEU A 201 15.24 -4.45 -18.99
C LEU A 201 14.41 -3.28 -19.53
N ILE A 202 13.96 -2.37 -18.66
CA ILE A 202 13.22 -1.17 -19.08
C ILE A 202 14.09 -0.27 -19.98
N ASN A 203 15.37 -0.09 -19.65
CA ASN A 203 16.27 0.77 -20.40
C ASN A 203 16.68 0.20 -21.77
N LEU A 204 16.43 -1.09 -22.01
CA LEU A 204 16.67 -1.73 -23.30
C LEU A 204 15.53 -1.54 -24.30
N SER A 205 14.37 -1.05 -23.86
CA SER A 205 13.18 -0.93 -24.71
C SER A 205 12.67 0.51 -24.80
N ASN A 206 12.40 0.95 -26.04
CA ASN A 206 11.78 2.25 -26.32
C ASN A 206 10.26 2.15 -26.53
N VAL A 207 9.68 0.95 -26.50
CA VAL A 207 8.25 0.73 -26.75
C VAL A 207 7.49 0.81 -25.43
N SER A 208 6.54 1.75 -25.34
CA SER A 208 5.75 2.01 -24.12
C SER A 208 5.01 0.77 -23.60
N LEU A 209 4.46 -0.05 -24.49
CA LEU A 209 3.78 -1.29 -24.13
C LEU A 209 4.73 -2.33 -23.52
N ILE A 210 5.95 -2.44 -24.05
CA ILE A 210 6.96 -3.36 -23.54
C ILE A 210 7.45 -2.88 -22.17
N VAL A 211 7.72 -1.58 -22.01
CA VAL A 211 8.09 -0.99 -20.71
C VAL A 211 7.01 -1.22 -19.66
N LEU A 212 5.74 -1.06 -20.03
CA LEU A 212 4.60 -1.30 -19.16
C LEU A 212 4.50 -2.78 -18.74
N ALA A 213 4.69 -3.71 -19.68
CA ALA A 213 4.68 -5.14 -19.43
C ALA A 213 5.86 -5.59 -18.54
N ILE A 214 7.06 -5.08 -18.79
CA ILE A 214 8.23 -5.37 -17.94
C ILE A 214 7.97 -4.89 -16.53
N ARG A 215 7.50 -3.64 -16.35
CA ARG A 215 7.17 -3.10 -15.01
C ARG A 215 6.11 -3.93 -14.29
N SER A 216 5.05 -4.33 -14.98
CA SER A 216 3.99 -5.14 -14.38
C SER A 216 4.49 -6.52 -13.95
N ILE A 217 5.29 -7.19 -14.78
CA ILE A 217 5.93 -8.48 -14.45
C ILE A 217 6.89 -8.32 -13.27
N THR A 218 7.75 -7.30 -13.26
CA THR A 218 8.66 -7.03 -12.14
C THR A 218 7.90 -6.86 -10.83
N ILE A 219 6.75 -6.17 -10.84
CA ILE A 219 5.89 -6.00 -9.66
C ILE A 219 5.32 -7.34 -9.19
N VAL A 220 4.82 -8.18 -10.11
CA VAL A 220 4.29 -9.51 -9.76
C VAL A 220 5.38 -10.36 -9.11
N VAL A 221 6.56 -10.42 -9.72
CA VAL A 221 7.70 -11.18 -9.21
C VAL A 221 8.16 -10.65 -7.86
N LEU A 222 8.24 -9.33 -7.68
CA LEU A 222 8.66 -8.69 -6.44
C LEU A 222 7.71 -9.02 -5.28
N ILE A 223 6.40 -8.91 -5.47
CA ILE A 223 5.41 -9.19 -4.42
C ILE A 223 5.38 -10.67 -4.08
N THR A 224 5.43 -11.53 -5.11
CA THR A 224 5.51 -12.98 -4.93
C THR A 224 6.79 -13.35 -4.16
N TRP A 225 7.91 -12.69 -4.43
CA TRP A 225 9.17 -12.89 -3.68
C TRP A 225 9.03 -12.46 -2.22
N ILE A 226 8.51 -11.26 -1.95
CA ILE A 226 8.37 -10.74 -0.57
C ILE A 226 7.48 -11.66 0.27
N LEU A 227 6.31 -12.03 -0.26
CA LEU A 227 5.35 -12.87 0.44
C LEU A 227 5.82 -14.32 0.52
N GLY A 228 6.40 -14.86 -0.56
CA GLY A 228 6.94 -16.22 -0.63
C GLY A 228 8.14 -16.41 0.31
N CYS A 229 9.12 -15.51 0.29
CA CYS A 229 10.29 -15.56 1.16
C CYS A 229 9.87 -15.52 2.63
N SER A 230 9.01 -14.56 2.99
CA SER A 230 8.45 -14.47 4.35
C SER A 230 7.78 -15.79 4.76
N SER A 231 6.90 -16.30 3.90
CA SER A 231 6.15 -17.54 4.14
C SER A 231 7.05 -18.77 4.31
N TRP A 232 8.12 -18.86 3.53
CA TRP A 232 9.10 -19.95 3.60
C TRP A 232 9.78 -19.99 4.97
N PHE A 233 10.31 -18.86 5.45
CA PHE A 233 10.98 -18.78 6.76
C PHE A 233 10.04 -19.15 7.91
N TYR A 234 8.80 -18.65 7.90
CA TYR A 234 7.80 -18.96 8.93
C TYR A 234 7.40 -20.45 8.94
N ARG A 235 7.31 -21.11 7.78
CA ARG A 235 7.00 -22.55 7.71
C ARG A 235 8.11 -23.43 8.28
N HIS A 236 9.37 -23.10 8.02
CA HIS A 236 10.52 -23.87 8.52
C HIS A 236 10.67 -23.78 10.04
N THR A 237 10.25 -22.67 10.65
CA THR A 237 10.20 -22.57 12.11
C THR A 237 9.06 -23.39 12.72
N CYS A 238 7.91 -23.48 12.07
CA CYS A 238 6.78 -24.27 12.57
C CYS A 238 7.08 -25.78 12.55
N SER A 239 7.68 -26.31 11.48
CA SER A 239 8.03 -27.74 11.40
C SER A 239 9.08 -28.14 12.45
N SER A 240 10.06 -27.28 12.71
CA SER A 240 11.07 -27.54 13.75
C SER A 240 10.46 -27.62 15.15
N SER A 241 9.43 -26.82 15.46
CA SER A 241 8.75 -26.87 16.77
C SER A 241 7.90 -28.13 16.98
N ALA A 242 7.31 -28.67 15.91
CA ALA A 242 6.51 -29.91 15.97
C ALA A 242 7.36 -31.15 16.24
N HIS A 243 8.58 -31.23 15.68
CA HIS A 243 9.50 -32.33 15.95
C HIS A 243 10.07 -32.33 17.37
N VAL A 244 10.23 -31.16 17.99
CA VAL A 244 10.71 -31.05 19.39
C VAL A 244 9.63 -31.50 20.38
N GLN A 245 8.34 -31.33 20.07
CA GLN A 245 7.23 -31.79 20.93
C GLN A 245 6.96 -33.30 20.86
N GLN A 246 7.45 -34.01 19.84
CA GLN A 246 7.33 -35.47 19.73
C GLN A 246 8.54 -36.22 20.31
N ALA A 247 9.60 -35.50 20.71
CA ALA A 247 10.83 -36.07 21.27
C ALA A 247 10.92 -35.94 22.81
N ASN A 248 9.90 -35.38 23.45
CA ASN A 248 9.71 -35.32 24.91
C ASN A 248 8.45 -36.11 25.29
#